data_AF-A0A834HVG7-F1
#
_entry.id   AF-A0A834HVG7-F1
#
_cell.length_a   1.000
_cell.length_b   1.000
_cell.length_c   1.000
_cell.angle_alpha   90.00
_cell.angle_beta   90.00
_cell.angle_gamma   90.00
#
_symmetry.space_group_name_H-M   'P 1'
#
loop_
_entity.id
_entity.type
_entity.pdbx_description
1 polymer ?
#
loop_
_entity_poly.entity_id
_entity_poly.type
_entity_poly.pdbx_seq_one_letter_code
_entity_poly.pdbx_strand_id
1 'polypeptide(L)'
;MFLRRCLVLSFQLNFPRNTYAKDTSSISMLGMKKKKVGGKVGAVAEKTQLPVETDPEKLVNFVCGSNIYKTGEDIKLKPDSDYPEWLWTIRTGPPLPLEELDPNSKQYWRRIRRMGIKEQNSMLKIKKL
;
A
#
# COMPACT_ATOMS: atom_id res chain seq x y z
N MET A 1 45.96 39.72 -17.98
CA MET A 1 45.01 38.59 -18.04
C MET A 1 44.91 37.96 -16.65
N PHE A 2 43.84 38.23 -15.89
CA PHE A 2 43.61 37.63 -14.58
C PHE A 2 42.52 36.56 -14.69
N LEU A 3 42.87 35.28 -14.53
CA LEU A 3 41.89 34.20 -14.44
C LEU A 3 41.22 34.23 -13.06
N ARG A 4 39.94 34.58 -13.02
CA ARG A 4 39.09 34.39 -11.84
C ARG A 4 38.76 32.91 -11.71
N ARG A 5 39.40 32.22 -10.76
CA ARG A 5 38.95 30.90 -10.29
C ARG A 5 37.64 31.06 -9.53
N CYS A 6 36.53 30.69 -10.16
CA CYS A 6 35.23 30.60 -9.50
C CYS A 6 35.24 29.32 -8.65
N LEU A 7 35.42 29.46 -7.33
CA LEU A 7 35.23 28.36 -6.39
C LEU A 7 33.73 28.15 -6.22
N VAL A 8 33.17 27.17 -6.92
CA VAL A 8 31.80 26.71 -6.68
C VAL A 8 31.84 25.86 -5.41
N LEU A 9 31.42 26.42 -4.28
CA LEU A 9 31.13 25.63 -3.09
C LEU A 9 29.92 24.75 -3.39
N SER A 10 30.17 23.45 -3.58
CA SER A 10 29.13 22.42 -3.59
C SER A 10 28.56 22.27 -2.18
N PHE A 11 27.47 23.00 -1.90
CA PHE A 11 26.64 22.75 -0.72
C PHE A 11 25.96 21.39 -0.87
N GLN A 12 26.60 20.33 -0.36
CA GLN A 12 25.95 19.03 -0.18
C GLN A 12 25.00 19.14 1.01
N LEU A 13 23.73 19.46 0.75
CA LEU A 13 22.67 19.32 1.74
C LEU A 13 22.40 17.83 1.94
N ASN A 14 23.01 17.28 2.99
CA ASN A 14 22.81 15.91 3.42
C ASN A 14 21.50 15.85 4.20
N PHE A 15 20.39 15.60 3.50
CA PHE A 15 19.10 15.39 4.15
C PHE A 15 19.12 14.04 4.86
N PRO A 16 18.92 13.97 6.19
CA PRO A 16 18.84 12.70 6.89
C PRO A 16 17.61 11.94 6.36
N ARG A 17 17.85 10.81 5.70
CA ARG A 17 16.77 9.87 5.39
C ARG A 17 16.39 9.19 6.70
N ASN A 18 15.25 9.57 7.28
CA ASN A 18 14.61 8.75 8.31
C ASN A 18 14.13 7.44 7.67
N THR A 19 15.01 6.45 7.58
CA THR A 19 14.69 5.06 7.25
C THR A 19 14.10 4.40 8.49
N TYR A 20 12.79 4.54 8.66
CA TYR A 20 12.05 3.79 9.69
C TYR A 20 11.95 2.28 9.40
N ALA A 21 12.48 1.84 8.25
CA ALA A 21 12.70 0.42 7.96
C ALA A 21 14.15 0.08 8.30
N LYS A 22 14.36 -0.86 9.24
CA LYS A 22 15.68 -1.47 9.47
C LYS A 22 16.16 -2.11 8.17
N ASP A 23 17.30 -1.67 7.68
CA ASP A 23 17.99 -2.33 6.58
C ASP A 23 18.35 -3.75 7.01
N THR A 24 17.77 -4.75 6.33
CA THR A 24 18.07 -6.17 6.57
C THR A 24 19.50 -6.56 6.17
N SER A 25 20.28 -5.60 5.66
CA SER A 25 21.67 -5.79 5.23
C SER A 25 22.70 -5.70 6.36
N SER A 26 22.29 -5.41 7.60
CA SER A 26 23.21 -5.40 8.75
C SER A 26 23.04 -6.62 9.69
N ILE A 27 22.29 -7.65 9.30
CA ILE A 27 22.37 -8.99 9.92
C ILE A 27 23.43 -9.79 9.16
N SER A 28 24.66 -9.30 9.19
CA SER A 28 25.83 -10.07 8.83
C SER A 28 26.83 -9.88 9.95
N MET A 29 27.23 -11.00 10.56
CA MET A 29 28.18 -11.14 11.67
C MET A 29 27.56 -11.23 13.08
N LEU A 30 26.95 -12.39 13.40
CA LEU A 30 27.25 -13.12 14.65
C LEU A 30 26.69 -14.56 14.58
N GLY A 31 27.57 -15.56 14.58
CA GLY A 31 27.32 -16.85 15.23
C GLY A 31 26.69 -17.99 14.40
N MET A 32 27.55 -18.97 14.08
CA MET A 32 27.26 -20.41 14.06
C MET A 32 25.94 -20.94 13.48
N LYS A 33 26.04 -21.50 12.27
CA LYS A 33 25.63 -22.87 11.91
C LYS A 33 24.83 -23.62 13.00
N LYS A 34 23.51 -23.39 13.08
CA LYS A 34 22.58 -24.27 13.76
C LYS A 34 21.56 -24.80 12.77
N LYS A 35 21.94 -25.93 12.19
CA LYS A 35 21.12 -27.11 11.90
C LYS A 35 19.73 -26.80 11.33
N LYS A 36 19.57 -27.12 10.04
CA LYS A 36 18.29 -27.58 9.47
C LYS A 36 17.65 -28.57 10.45
N VAL A 37 16.66 -28.12 11.22
CA VAL A 37 15.77 -28.98 12.01
C VAL A 37 14.38 -28.60 11.56
N GLY A 38 13.70 -29.60 11.00
CA GLY A 38 12.33 -29.49 10.52
C GLY A 38 11.43 -28.92 11.60
N GLY A 39 10.97 -27.70 11.38
CA GLY A 39 9.69 -27.22 11.90
C GLY A 39 8.68 -27.55 10.82
N LYS A 40 7.81 -28.53 11.11
CA LYS A 40 6.65 -28.93 10.33
C LYS A 40 6.07 -27.71 9.60
N VAL A 41 6.05 -27.77 8.27
CA VAL A 41 5.22 -26.90 7.43
C VAL A 41 3.84 -26.96 8.06
N GLY A 42 3.47 -25.89 8.77
CA GLY A 42 2.18 -25.80 9.45
C GLY A 42 1.14 -26.18 8.43
N ALA A 43 0.29 -27.15 8.79
CA ALA A 43 -0.87 -27.53 8.00
C ALA A 43 -1.47 -26.25 7.45
N VAL A 44 -1.42 -26.12 6.11
CA VAL A 44 -2.07 -25.04 5.40
C VAL A 44 -3.52 -25.16 5.81
N ALA A 45 -3.95 -24.34 6.77
CA ALA A 45 -5.33 -24.30 7.19
C ALA A 45 -6.13 -24.05 5.92
N GLU A 46 -6.82 -25.08 5.48
CA GLU A 46 -7.63 -25.05 4.28
C GLU A 46 -8.64 -23.91 4.48
N LYS A 47 -8.59 -22.92 3.59
CA LYS A 47 -9.48 -21.76 3.69
C LYS A 47 -10.90 -22.29 3.53
N THR A 48 -11.66 -22.31 4.61
CA THR A 48 -13.08 -22.68 4.56
C THR A 48 -13.80 -21.70 3.64
N GLN A 49 -14.19 -22.17 2.47
CA GLN A 49 -15.02 -21.39 1.54
C GLN A 49 -16.45 -21.49 2.06
N LEU A 50 -16.93 -20.40 2.65
CA LEU A 50 -18.34 -20.29 3.02
C LEU A 50 -19.16 -20.12 1.73
N PRO A 51 -20.31 -20.80 1.61
CA PRO A 51 -21.18 -20.63 0.46
C PRO A 51 -21.62 -19.17 0.38
N VAL A 52 -21.56 -18.60 -0.83
CA VAL A 52 -22.04 -17.23 -1.08
C VAL A 52 -23.56 -17.28 -1.20
N GLU A 53 -24.25 -16.43 -0.44
CA GLU A 53 -25.71 -16.28 -0.50
C GLU A 53 -26.16 -15.88 -1.91
N THR A 54 -27.16 -16.57 -2.44
CA THR A 54 -27.69 -16.35 -3.80
C THR A 54 -29.03 -15.60 -3.82
N ASP A 55 -29.66 -15.42 -2.66
CA ASP A 55 -30.99 -14.84 -2.56
C ASP A 55 -30.93 -13.31 -2.78
N PRO A 56 -31.63 -12.76 -3.79
CA PRO A 56 -31.53 -11.34 -4.14
C PRO A 56 -32.07 -10.42 -3.03
N GLU A 57 -33.15 -10.82 -2.36
CA GLU A 57 -33.74 -10.03 -1.28
C GLU A 57 -32.80 -9.88 -0.08
N LYS A 58 -31.99 -10.90 0.21
CA LYS A 58 -31.00 -10.83 1.29
C LYS A 58 -29.83 -9.94 0.89
N LEU A 59 -29.34 -10.06 -0.35
CA LEU A 59 -28.22 -9.26 -0.86
C LEU A 59 -28.52 -7.75 -0.91
N VAL A 60 -29.77 -7.37 -1.13
CA VAL A 60 -30.18 -5.96 -1.16
C VAL A 60 -30.41 -5.38 0.24
N ASN A 61 -30.86 -6.20 1.19
CA ASN A 61 -31.24 -5.72 2.53
C ASN A 61 -30.14 -5.89 3.59
N PHE A 62 -29.19 -6.79 3.39
CA PHE A 62 -28.17 -7.14 4.38
C PHE A 62 -26.77 -7.12 3.78
N VAL A 63 -25.79 -6.80 4.63
CA VAL A 63 -24.37 -6.92 4.29
C VAL A 63 -23.93 -8.36 4.53
N CYS A 64 -24.17 -9.23 3.54
CA CYS A 64 -23.82 -10.64 3.63
C CYS A 64 -22.32 -10.83 3.90
N GLY A 65 -21.99 -11.62 4.93
CA GLY A 65 -20.59 -11.87 5.33
C GLY A 65 -20.02 -10.82 6.31
N SER A 66 -20.86 -9.94 6.84
CA SER A 66 -20.47 -9.00 7.90
C SER A 66 -20.26 -9.71 9.24
N ASN A 67 -21.04 -10.75 9.53
CA ASN A 67 -20.94 -11.49 10.78
C ASN A 67 -19.85 -12.59 10.70
N ILE A 68 -18.81 -12.45 11.51
CA ILE A 68 -17.71 -13.43 11.62
C ILE A 68 -17.97 -14.51 12.69
N TYR A 69 -19.01 -14.34 13.52
CA TYR A 69 -19.33 -15.26 14.60
C TYR A 69 -20.24 -16.38 14.10
N LYS A 70 -20.17 -17.55 14.76
CA LYS A 70 -21.06 -18.70 14.44
C LYS A 70 -22.53 -18.43 14.75
N THR A 71 -22.80 -17.46 15.61
CA THR A 71 -24.12 -17.07 16.08
C THR A 71 -24.30 -15.58 15.86
N GLY A 72 -25.47 -15.18 15.38
CA GLY A 72 -25.81 -13.80 15.10
C GLY A 72 -26.29 -13.61 13.66
N GLU A 73 -26.82 -12.43 13.39
CA GLU A 73 -27.36 -12.05 12.08
C GLU A 73 -26.42 -11.04 11.40
N ASP A 74 -26.48 -10.99 10.07
CA ASP A 74 -25.77 -9.98 9.29
C ASP A 74 -26.34 -8.58 9.50
N ILE A 75 -25.51 -7.55 9.30
CA ILE A 75 -25.92 -6.15 9.47
C ILE A 75 -26.95 -5.79 8.40
N LYS A 76 -28.13 -5.36 8.85
CA LYS A 76 -29.18 -4.82 7.97
C LYS A 76 -28.81 -3.43 7.47
N LEU A 77 -28.98 -3.19 6.17
CA LEU A 77 -28.79 -1.89 5.55
C LEU A 77 -29.88 -0.91 5.99
N LYS A 78 -29.45 0.32 6.25
CA LYS A 78 -30.29 1.45 6.67
C LYS A 78 -30.67 2.31 5.47
N PRO A 79 -31.66 3.21 5.58
CA PRO A 79 -31.90 4.22 4.55
C PRO A 79 -30.70 5.15 4.38
N ASP A 80 -30.57 5.74 3.20
CA ASP A 80 -29.44 6.61 2.83
C ASP A 80 -29.22 7.80 3.79
N SER A 81 -30.31 8.30 4.40
CA SER A 81 -30.28 9.42 5.37
C SER A 81 -29.54 9.10 6.67
N ASP A 82 -29.41 7.82 7.04
CA ASP A 82 -28.70 7.41 8.25
C ASP A 82 -27.18 7.38 8.04
N TYR A 83 -26.73 7.45 6.79
CA TYR A 83 -25.31 7.45 6.44
C TYR A 83 -24.80 8.88 6.28
N PRO A 84 -23.53 9.15 6.64
CA PRO A 84 -22.98 10.49 6.53
C PRO A 84 -22.75 10.89 5.08
N GLU A 85 -22.95 12.19 4.78
CA GLU A 85 -22.91 12.75 3.42
C GLU A 85 -21.61 12.47 2.65
N TRP A 86 -20.47 12.39 3.35
CA TRP A 86 -19.18 12.15 2.71
C TRP A 86 -19.12 10.80 1.99
N LEU A 87 -19.96 9.82 2.36
CA LEU A 87 -20.00 8.50 1.73
C LEU A 87 -20.33 8.62 0.25
N TRP A 88 -21.31 9.46 -0.08
CA TRP A 88 -21.79 9.68 -1.45
C TRP A 88 -20.87 10.57 -2.27
N THR A 89 -19.93 11.26 -1.61
CA THR A 89 -18.90 12.10 -2.26
C THR A 89 -17.67 11.28 -2.67
N ILE A 90 -17.54 10.03 -2.23
CA ILE A 90 -16.39 9.19 -2.56
C ILE A 90 -16.40 8.81 -4.04
N ARG A 91 -15.26 9.00 -4.71
CA ARG A 91 -15.06 8.55 -6.09
C ARG A 91 -14.92 7.02 -6.14
N THR A 92 -15.88 6.35 -6.74
CA THR A 92 -15.89 4.89 -6.98
C THR A 92 -15.27 4.51 -8.33
N GLY A 93 -15.07 5.48 -9.21
CA GLY A 93 -14.50 5.29 -10.54
C GLY A 93 -12.96 5.11 -10.56
N PRO A 94 -12.35 5.18 -11.75
CA PRO A 94 -10.89 5.09 -11.88
C PRO A 94 -10.19 6.20 -11.06
N PRO A 95 -8.92 6.01 -10.66
CA PRO A 95 -8.18 7.03 -9.94
C PRO A 95 -7.98 8.29 -10.79
N LEU A 96 -7.99 9.48 -10.17
CA LEU A 96 -7.81 10.74 -10.92
C LEU A 96 -6.47 10.73 -11.68
N PRO A 97 -6.45 11.17 -12.95
CA PRO A 97 -5.21 11.43 -13.67
C PRO A 97 -4.45 12.55 -12.99
N LEU A 98 -3.13 12.59 -13.17
CA LEU A 98 -2.26 13.53 -12.48
C LEU A 98 -2.65 15.00 -12.74
N GLU A 99 -3.08 15.29 -13.96
CA GLU A 99 -3.42 16.64 -14.45
C GLU A 99 -4.62 17.25 -13.71
N GLU A 100 -5.54 16.41 -13.23
CA GLU A 100 -6.72 16.85 -12.48
C GLU A 100 -6.44 17.04 -10.98
N LEU A 101 -5.31 16.55 -10.46
CA LEU A 101 -4.99 16.70 -9.04
C LEU A 101 -4.42 18.08 -8.75
N ASP A 102 -4.92 18.70 -7.67
CA ASP A 102 -4.37 19.96 -7.15
C ASP A 102 -2.90 19.79 -6.71
N PRO A 103 -1.95 20.58 -7.28
CA PRO A 103 -0.53 20.56 -6.91
C PRO A 103 -0.25 20.87 -5.43
N ASN A 104 -1.15 21.59 -4.75
CA ASN A 104 -1.02 21.90 -3.33
C ASN A 104 -1.51 20.75 -2.42
N SER A 105 -2.11 19.71 -3.00
CA SER A 105 -2.60 18.55 -2.26
C SER A 105 -1.49 17.50 -2.02
N LYS A 106 -1.56 16.82 -0.88
CA LYS A 106 -0.69 15.67 -0.59
C LYS A 106 -0.88 14.50 -1.56
N GLN A 107 -2.07 14.40 -2.16
CA GLN A 107 -2.42 13.32 -3.09
C GLN A 107 -1.62 13.44 -4.40
N TYR A 108 -1.45 14.66 -4.90
CA TYR A 108 -0.66 14.95 -6.11
C TYR A 108 0.78 14.44 -5.96
N TRP A 109 1.45 14.83 -4.87
CA TRP A 109 2.83 14.43 -4.63
C TRP A 109 3.00 12.92 -4.38
N ARG A 110 2.01 12.26 -3.77
CA ARG A 110 1.98 10.78 -3.68
C ARG A 110 1.91 10.13 -5.05
N ARG A 111 1.16 10.71 -5.99
CA ARG A 111 1.07 10.23 -7.39
C ARG A 111 2.40 10.38 -8.10
N ILE A 112 3.02 11.57 -8.06
CA ILE A 112 4.36 11.85 -8.63
C ILE A 112 5.39 10.84 -8.12
N ARG A 113 5.48 10.66 -6.79
CA ARG A 113 6.41 9.70 -6.19
C ARG A 113 6.22 8.28 -6.71
N ARG A 114 4.96 7.83 -6.83
CA ARG A 114 4.64 6.49 -7.33
C ARG A 114 5.07 6.32 -8.79
N MET A 115 4.93 7.35 -9.62
CA MET A 115 5.37 7.31 -11.03
C MET A 115 6.88 7.22 -11.14
N GLY A 116 7.63 8.06 -10.40
CA GLY A 116 9.09 7.99 -10.40
C GLY A 116 9.64 6.63 -9.95
N ILE A 117 9.00 5.99 -8.95
CA ILE A 117 9.34 4.62 -8.54
C ILE A 117 9.10 3.61 -9.68
N LYS A 118 7.97 3.74 -10.40
CA LYS A 118 7.66 2.85 -11.53
C LYS A 118 8.67 2.99 -12.66
N GLU A 119 9.02 4.21 -13.02
CA GLU A 119 10.03 4.52 -14.04
C GLU A 119 11.39 3.96 -13.65
N GLN A 120 11.84 4.21 -12.41
CA GLN A 120 13.09 3.68 -11.90
C GLN A 120 13.11 2.14 -11.96
N ASN A 121 12.03 1.49 -11.53
CA ASN A 121 11.91 0.04 -11.58
C ASN A 121 11.93 -0.49 -13.02
N SER A 122 11.32 0.24 -13.97
CA SER A 122 11.38 -0.09 -15.40
C SER A 122 12.81 -0.02 -15.93
N MET A 123 13.51 1.09 -15.66
CA MET A 123 14.89 1.31 -16.09
C MET A 123 15.85 0.27 -15.50
N LEU A 124 15.66 -0.10 -14.23
CA LEU A 124 16.47 -1.13 -13.57
C LEU A 124 16.25 -2.53 -14.17
N LYS A 125 15.05 -2.82 -14.68
CA LYS A 125 14.79 -4.08 -15.39
C LYS A 125 15.55 -4.13 -16.71
N ILE A 126 15.56 -3.03 -17.46
CA ILE A 126 16.27 -2.93 -18.76
C ILE A 126 17.78 -3.02 -18.55
N LYS A 127 18.33 -2.33 -17.55
CA LYS A 127 19.78 -2.32 -17.25
C LYS A 127 20.35 -3.63 -16.68
N LYS A 128 19.50 -4.60 -16.35
CA LYS A 128 19.93 -5.92 -15.84
C LYS A 128 20.23 -6.93 -16.94
N LEU A 129 20.03 -6.55 -18.20
CA LEU A 129 20.55 -7.22 -19.40
C LEU A 129 21.90 -6.60 -19.76
#